data_AF-B7IZ74-F1
#
_entry.id   AF-B7IZ74-F1
#
_cell.length_a   1.000
_cell.length_b   1.000
_cell.length_c   1.000
_cell.angle_alpha   90.00
_cell.angle_beta   90.00
_cell.angle_gamma   90.00
#
_symmetry.space_group_name_H-M   'P 1'
#
loop_
_entity.id
_entity.type
_entity.pdbx_description
1 polymer ?
#
loop_
_entity_poly.entity_id
_entity_poly.type
_entity_poly.pdbx_seq_one_letter_code
_entity_poly.pdbx_strand_id
1 'polypeptide(L)'
;MEQKELDHKFLQKHKNNLQLLITKEDFYKLEKGELIFIVWEKGSHFEKNIGEITKHKVLGINKFNELMIDDNRSASFNIYMYVMQMSVAIKVYRQL
;
A
#
# COMPACT_ATOMS: atom_id res chain seq x y z
N MET A 1 -2.22 -13.16 -17.47
CA MET A 1 -2.74 -11.78 -17.30
C MET A 1 -1.56 -10.92 -16.88
N GLU A 2 -1.24 -9.86 -17.61
CA GLU A 2 -0.11 -8.99 -17.29
C GLU A 2 -0.45 -8.07 -16.10
N GLN A 3 0.55 -7.68 -15.29
CA GLN A 3 0.38 -6.77 -14.13
C GLN A 3 -0.44 -5.51 -14.47
N LYS A 4 -0.20 -4.95 -15.66
CA LYS A 4 -0.88 -3.77 -16.18
C LYS A 4 -2.39 -3.95 -16.28
N GLU A 5 -2.87 -5.15 -16.62
CA GLU A 5 -4.29 -5.45 -16.77
C GLU A 5 -5.00 -5.59 -15.42
N LEU A 6 -4.30 -6.16 -14.42
CA LEU A 6 -4.78 -6.25 -13.03
C LEU A 6 -4.86 -4.88 -12.37
N ASP A 7 -3.79 -4.08 -12.48
CA ASP A 7 -3.77 -2.67 -12.06
C ASP A 7 -4.92 -1.90 -12.70
N HIS A 8 -5.15 -2.08 -14.02
CA HIS A 8 -6.20 -1.38 -14.74
C HIS A 8 -7.60 -1.76 -14.26
N LYS A 9 -7.89 -3.06 -14.06
CA LYS A 9 -9.19 -3.52 -13.53
C LYS A 9 -9.44 -3.02 -12.11
N PHE A 10 -8.42 -3.03 -11.25
CA PHE A 10 -8.52 -2.49 -9.89
C PHE A 10 -8.81 -0.99 -9.91
N LEU A 11 -8.02 -0.22 -10.66
CA LEU A 11 -8.23 1.22 -10.80
C LEU A 11 -9.60 1.54 -11.42
N GLN A 12 -10.08 0.75 -12.38
CA GLN A 12 -11.44 0.92 -12.91
C GLN A 12 -12.53 0.67 -11.87
N LYS A 13 -12.38 -0.36 -11.03
CA LYS A 13 -13.33 -0.66 -9.94
C LYS A 13 -13.38 0.45 -8.88
N HIS A 14 -12.27 1.17 -8.69
CA HIS A 14 -12.10 2.15 -7.61
C HIS A 14 -11.87 3.58 -8.13
N LYS A 15 -12.26 3.85 -9.39
CA LYS A 15 -11.82 4.97 -10.23
C LYS A 15 -11.93 6.37 -9.63
N ASN A 16 -12.81 6.56 -8.64
CA ASN A 16 -13.09 7.87 -8.03
C ASN A 16 -12.77 7.95 -6.53
N ASN A 17 -12.34 6.84 -5.90
CA ASN A 17 -12.20 6.78 -4.43
C ASN A 17 -10.80 6.34 -3.99
N LEU A 18 -9.77 6.59 -4.81
CA LEU A 18 -8.38 6.28 -4.47
C LEU A 18 -7.49 7.50 -4.65
N GLN A 19 -6.66 7.75 -3.64
CA GLN A 19 -5.57 8.71 -3.67
C GLN A 19 -4.24 7.95 -3.66
N LEU A 20 -3.39 8.18 -4.65
CA LEU A 20 -2.02 7.66 -4.65
C LEU A 20 -1.19 8.39 -3.58
N LEU A 21 -0.48 7.64 -2.74
CA LEU A 21 0.43 8.17 -1.73
C LEU A 21 1.86 8.12 -2.28
N ILE A 22 2.53 9.27 -2.33
CA ILE A 22 3.84 9.41 -2.98
C ILE A 22 4.88 9.93 -1.99
N THR A 23 4.50 10.91 -1.17
CA THR A 23 5.39 11.61 -0.24
C THR A 23 5.21 11.12 1.18
N LYS A 24 6.18 11.38 2.07
CA LYS A 24 6.03 11.07 3.50
C LYS A 24 4.81 11.75 4.11
N GLU A 25 4.57 13.01 3.72
CA GLU A 25 3.44 13.82 4.16
C GLU A 25 2.10 13.20 3.78
N ASP A 26 2.00 12.48 2.66
CA ASP A 26 0.78 11.77 2.29
C ASP A 26 0.45 10.65 3.28
N PHE A 27 1.46 9.92 3.73
CA PHE A 27 1.29 8.86 4.73
C PHE A 27 0.98 9.42 6.12
N TYR A 28 1.61 10.53 6.52
CA TYR A 28 1.34 11.14 7.83
C TYR A 28 -0.06 11.75 7.97
N LYS A 29 -0.80 11.90 6.86
CA LYS A 29 -2.23 12.27 6.86
C LYS A 29 -3.17 11.09 7.05
N LEU A 30 -2.66 9.85 7.09
CA LEU A 30 -3.49 8.66 7.29
C LEU A 30 -4.00 8.59 8.72
N GLU A 31 -5.29 8.31 8.85
CA GLU A 31 -5.96 8.11 10.13
C GLU A 31 -6.15 6.62 10.45
N LYS A 32 -6.24 6.30 11.74
CA LYS A 32 -6.47 4.93 12.19
C LYS A 32 -7.84 4.45 11.69
N GLY A 33 -7.85 3.26 11.09
CA GLY A 33 -9.04 2.62 10.52
C GLY A 33 -9.23 2.89 9.03
N GLU A 34 -8.51 3.85 8.45
CA GLU A 34 -8.52 4.08 7.01
C GLU A 34 -8.03 2.85 6.24
N LEU A 35 -8.55 2.70 5.02
CA LEU A 35 -8.20 1.60 4.15
C LEU A 35 -7.15 2.02 3.16
N ILE A 36 -6.09 1.22 3.06
CA ILE A 36 -5.07 1.37 2.03
C ILE A 36 -4.96 0.12 1.18
N PHE A 37 -4.47 0.31 -0.04
CA PHE A 37 -4.20 -0.74 -0.99
C PHE A 37 -2.74 -0.67 -1.41
N ILE A 38 -2.03 -1.79 -1.32
CA ILE A 38 -0.62 -1.88 -1.70
C ILE A 38 -0.49 -2.81 -2.89
N VAL A 39 0.10 -2.29 -3.96
CA VAL A 39 0.52 -3.05 -5.14
C VAL A 39 1.95 -3.50 -4.91
N TRP A 40 2.19 -4.80 -4.90
CA TRP A 40 3.52 -5.38 -4.70
C TRP A 40 4.21 -5.69 -6.03
N GLU A 41 5.54 -5.71 -5.98
CA GLU A 41 6.37 -6.24 -7.05
C GLU A 41 6.20 -7.75 -7.18
N LYS A 42 6.23 -8.22 -8.42
CA LYS A 42 6.11 -9.63 -8.73
C LYS A 42 7.26 -10.43 -8.10
N GLY A 43 6.94 -11.49 -7.37
CA GLY A 43 7.88 -12.31 -6.61
C GLY A 43 8.16 -11.81 -5.20
N SER A 44 7.53 -10.70 -4.77
CA SER A 44 7.59 -10.26 -3.37
C SER A 44 7.04 -11.34 -2.45
N HIS A 45 7.64 -11.52 -1.27
CA HIS A 45 7.09 -12.44 -0.27
C HIS A 45 5.72 -12.01 0.28
N PHE A 46 5.32 -10.75 0.03
CA PHE A 46 3.97 -10.24 0.30
C PHE A 46 2.98 -10.54 -0.84
N GLU A 47 3.47 -10.90 -2.02
CA GLU A 47 2.66 -11.32 -3.16
C GLU A 47 2.39 -12.83 -3.04
N LYS A 48 1.17 -13.22 -2.67
CA LYS A 48 0.74 -14.63 -2.67
C LYS A 48 0.26 -15.07 -4.05
N ASN A 49 -0.19 -14.12 -4.87
CA ASN A 49 -0.60 -14.35 -6.26
C ASN A 49 -0.02 -13.28 -7.19
N ILE A 50 0.34 -13.65 -8.43
CA ILE A 50 0.91 -12.70 -9.40
C ILE A 50 0.00 -11.47 -9.56
N GLY A 51 0.55 -10.29 -9.29
CA GLY A 51 -0.09 -8.99 -9.32
C GLY A 51 -1.08 -8.72 -8.21
N GLU A 52 -0.87 -9.32 -7.04
CA GLU A 52 -1.75 -9.13 -5.90
C GLU A 52 -1.68 -7.70 -5.36
N ILE A 53 -2.85 -7.07 -5.36
CA ILE A 53 -3.10 -5.83 -4.63
C ILE A 53 -3.70 -6.22 -3.29
N THR A 54 -2.96 -5.97 -2.23
CA THR A 54 -3.40 -6.28 -0.86
C THR A 54 -4.11 -5.08 -0.26
N LYS A 55 -5.13 -5.34 0.56
CA LYS A 55 -5.93 -4.33 1.25
C LYS A 55 -5.68 -4.40 2.74
N HIS A 56 -5.39 -3.27 3.36
CA HIS A 56 -5.07 -3.18 4.79
C HIS A 56 -5.81 -2.06 5.49
N LYS A 57 -5.99 -2.19 6.80
CA LYS A 57 -6.43 -1.10 7.67
C LYS A 57 -5.21 -0.43 8.30
N VAL A 58 -5.23 0.90 8.34
CA VAL A 58 -4.21 1.68 9.04
C VAL A 58 -4.40 1.54 10.55
N LEU A 59 -3.34 1.15 11.26
CA LEU A 59 -3.34 1.12 12.72
C LEU A 59 -2.64 2.32 13.33
N GLY A 60 -1.75 2.93 12.55
CA GLY A 60 -0.95 4.08 12.89
C GLY A 60 0.43 3.99 12.25
N ILE A 61 1.22 5.03 12.46
CA ILE A 61 2.64 5.08 12.09
C ILE A 61 3.46 5.02 13.37
N ASN A 62 4.42 4.10 13.44
CA ASN A 62 5.28 3.97 14.61
C ASN A 62 6.42 4.99 14.60
N LYS A 63 7.20 5.05 15.69
CA LYS A 63 8.35 5.96 15.83
C LYS A 63 9.50 5.72 14.82
N PHE A 64 9.48 4.59 14.12
CA PHE A 64 10.45 4.22 13.08
C PHE A 64 9.95 4.58 11.66
N ASN A 65 8.84 5.31 11.56
CA ASN A 65 8.19 5.69 10.29
C ASN A 65 7.70 4.48 9.49
N GLU A 66 7.24 3.45 10.18
CA GLU A 66 6.59 2.31 9.57
C GLU A 66 5.08 2.42 9.74
N LEU A 67 4.35 2.24 8.63
CA LEU A 67 2.91 2.13 8.63
C LEU A 67 2.54 0.72 9.10
N MET A 68 1.81 0.66 10.22
CA MET A 68 1.32 -0.60 10.77
C MET A 68 0.03 -1.00 10.06
N ILE A 69 0.03 -2.18 9.44
CA ILE A 69 -1.04 -2.64 8.52
C ILE A 69 -1.71 -3.96 8.95
N ASP A 70 -1.21 -4.62 9.99
CA ASP A 70 -1.77 -5.84 10.60
C ASP A 70 -1.95 -5.64 12.11
N ASP A 71 -3.12 -6.02 12.63
CA ASP A 71 -3.52 -5.87 14.04
C ASP A 71 -2.59 -6.61 15.00
N ASN A 72 -1.96 -7.70 14.53
CA ASN A 72 -0.96 -8.43 15.29
C ASN A 72 0.44 -7.77 15.30
N ARG A 73 0.58 -6.60 14.64
CA ARG A 73 1.81 -5.80 14.53
C ARG A 73 3.00 -6.53 13.89
N SER A 74 2.79 -7.70 13.30
CA SER A 74 3.80 -8.49 12.59
C SER A 74 4.12 -7.96 11.19
N ALA A 75 3.15 -7.29 10.55
CA ALA A 75 3.36 -6.67 9.25
C ALA A 75 3.38 -5.14 9.38
N SER A 76 4.52 -4.56 9.05
CA SER A 76 4.72 -3.12 8.92
C SER A 76 5.26 -2.79 7.54
N PHE A 77 4.88 -1.63 7.03
CA PHE A 77 5.31 -1.09 5.75
C PHE A 77 6.25 0.08 6.00
N ASN A 78 7.51 -0.03 5.56
CA ASN A 78 8.49 1.03 5.75
C ASN A 78 8.26 2.17 4.74
N ILE A 79 7.75 3.31 5.23
CA ILE A 79 7.39 4.47 4.40
C ILE A 79 8.64 5.03 3.71
N TYR A 80 9.77 5.10 4.42
CA TYR A 80 11.00 5.66 3.89
C TYR A 80 11.54 4.86 2.70
N MET A 81 11.57 3.53 2.81
CA MET A 81 11.99 2.65 1.72
C MET A 81 11.12 2.80 0.48
N TYR A 82 9.80 2.97 0.65
CA TYR A 82 8.90 3.20 -0.48
C TYR A 82 9.14 4.54 -1.16
N VAL A 83 9.23 5.64 -0.40
CA VAL A 83 9.47 6.98 -0.95
C VAL A 83 10.82 7.04 -1.69
N MET A 84 11.82 6.28 -1.25
CA MET A 84 13.13 6.16 -1.89
C MET A 84 13.16 5.16 -3.06
N GLN A 85 12.03 4.55 -3.45
CA GLN A 85 11.94 3.53 -4.50
C GLN A 85 12.82 2.28 -4.23
N MET A 86 13.05 1.98 -2.96
CA MET A 86 13.79 0.80 -2.48
C MET A 86 12.86 -0.28 -1.90
N SER A 87 11.55 -0.06 -1.94
CA SER A 87 10.54 -1.01 -1.47
C SER A 87 10.10 -1.96 -2.57
N VAL A 88 9.75 -3.18 -2.19
CA VAL A 88 9.03 -4.12 -3.06
C VAL A 88 7.55 -3.73 -3.25
N ALA A 89 7.07 -2.67 -2.60
CA ALA A 89 5.79 -2.06 -2.96
C ALA A 89 5.98 -1.08 -4.12
N ILE A 90 5.21 -1.25 -5.18
CA ILE A 90 5.25 -0.40 -6.37
C ILE A 90 4.37 0.84 -6.18
N LYS A 91 3.16 0.66 -5.64
CA LYS A 91 2.20 1.75 -5.42
C LYS A 91 1.41 1.54 -4.15
N VAL A 92 1.10 2.63 -3.45
CA VAL A 92 0.19 2.63 -2.31
C VAL A 92 -0.92 3.63 -2.52
N TYR A 93 -2.16 3.19 -2.33
CA TYR A 93 -3.35 4.02 -2.45
C TYR A 93 -4.08 4.10 -1.12
N ARG A 94 -4.57 5.29 -0.77
CA ARG A 94 -5.59 5.52 0.28
C ARG A 94 -6.98 5.46 -0.34
N GLN A 95 -7.92 4.83 0.34
CA GLN A 95 -9.33 4.93 0.02
C GLN A 95 -9.90 6.26 0.53
N LEU A 96 -10.51 7.05 -0.37
CA LEU A 96 -11.25 8.27 -0.05
C LEU A 96 -12.64 7.95 0.51
#